data_AF-A0A8K0D1U0-F1
#
_entry.id   AF-A0A8K0D1U0-F1
#
_cell.length_a   1.000
_cell.length_b   1.000
_cell.length_c   1.000
_cell.angle_alpha   90.00
_cell.angle_beta   90.00
_cell.angle_gamma   90.00
#
_symmetry.space_group_name_H-M   'P 1'
#
loop_
_entity.id
_entity.type
_entity.pdbx_description
1 polymer ?
#
loop_
_entity_poly.entity_id
_entity_poly.type
_entity_poly.pdbx_seq_one_letter_code
_entity_poly.pdbx_strand_id
1 'polypeptide(L)'
;MEAVINRLFVEQLQEMEELNELKLERQKIGDYQNPFHMSNYFFKKSFRFNKNMTVEIINMISPFMKQGVYNNKISKELKVKNKILAALSFFATGSTQTNLGDNFVLGLSQAFNY
;
A
#
# COMPACT_ATOMS: atom_id res chain seq x y z
N MET A 1 11.00 -0.04 -44.98
CA MET A 1 11.62 -0.08 -43.63
C MET A 1 11.06 1.00 -42.73
N GLU A 2 10.97 2.25 -43.19
CA GLU A 2 10.48 3.38 -42.40
C GLU A 2 9.06 3.19 -41.82
N ALA A 3 8.11 2.69 -42.62
CA ALA A 3 6.75 2.41 -42.14
C ALA A 3 6.67 1.34 -41.04
N VAL A 4 7.59 0.36 -41.04
CA VAL A 4 7.66 -0.70 -40.02
C VAL A 4 8.25 -0.14 -38.73
N ILE A 5 9.27 0.72 -38.82
CA ILE A 5 9.89 1.39 -37.68
C ILE A 5 8.89 2.34 -37.02
N ASN A 6 8.14 3.12 -37.81
CA ASN A 6 7.12 4.02 -37.29
C ASN A 6 6.01 3.26 -36.56
N ARG A 7 5.59 2.11 -37.09
CA ARG A 7 4.59 1.26 -36.43
C ARG A 7 5.09 0.69 -35.11
N LEU A 8 6.33 0.22 -35.07
CA LEU A 8 6.96 -0.26 -33.84
C LEU A 8 7.07 0.84 -32.77
N PHE A 9 7.38 2.07 -33.19
CA PHE A 9 7.42 3.22 -32.29
C PHE A 9 6.05 3.58 -31.71
N VAL A 10 5.00 3.52 -32.54
CA VAL A 10 3.62 3.77 -32.10
C VAL A 10 3.18 2.71 -31.09
N GLU A 11 3.48 1.43 -31.35
CA GLU A 11 3.16 0.33 -30.42
C GLU A 11 3.88 0.50 -29.07
N GLN A 12 5.17 0.89 -29.08
CA GLN A 12 5.90 1.16 -27.84
C GLN A 12 5.34 2.34 -27.04
N LEU A 13 4.92 3.42 -27.72
CA LEU A 13 4.31 4.56 -27.06
C LEU A 13 2.97 4.20 -26.42
N GLN A 14 2.14 3.41 -27.12
CA GLN A 14 0.87 2.92 -26.59
C GLN A 14 1.09 2.04 -25.35
N GLU A 15 2.06 1.13 -25.39
CA GLU A 15 2.40 0.27 -24.24
C GLU A 15 2.90 1.08 -23.04
N MET A 16 3.65 2.16 -23.28
CA MET A 16 4.08 3.08 -22.23
C MET A 16 2.93 3.89 -21.63
N GLU A 17 1.97 4.32 -22.45
CA GLU A 17 0.75 5.01 -22.00
C GLU A 17 -0.11 4.09 -21.13
N GLU A 18 -0.41 2.87 -21.59
CA GLU A 18 -1.16 1.87 -20.80
C GLU A 18 -0.48 1.59 -19.46
N LEU A 19 0.85 1.43 -19.45
CA LEU A 19 1.60 1.25 -18.21
C LEU A 19 1.51 2.45 -17.26
N ASN A 20 1.37 3.67 -17.78
CA ASN A 20 1.22 4.86 -16.97
C ASN A 20 -0.20 5.01 -16.42
N GLU A 21 -1.22 4.69 -17.21
CA GLU A 21 -2.61 4.63 -16.74
C GLU A 21 -2.77 3.62 -15.61
N LEU A 22 -2.23 2.42 -15.78
CA LEU A 22 -2.24 1.38 -14.74
C LEU A 22 -1.51 1.82 -13.46
N LYS A 23 -0.42 2.60 -13.57
CA LYS A 23 0.24 3.19 -12.38
C LYS A 23 -0.67 4.19 -11.68
N LEU A 24 -1.33 5.06 -12.45
CA LEU A 24 -2.22 6.08 -11.92
C LEU A 24 -3.43 5.45 -11.21
N GLU A 25 -4.03 4.41 -11.80
CA GLU A 25 -5.13 3.66 -11.18
C GLU A 25 -4.68 2.98 -9.88
N ARG A 26 -3.51 2.33 -9.88
CA ARG A 26 -2.98 1.71 -8.67
C ARG A 26 -2.68 2.73 -7.58
N GLN A 27 -2.20 3.92 -7.95
CA GLN A 27 -2.00 5.03 -7.02
C GLN A 27 -3.34 5.48 -6.43
N LYS A 28 -4.36 5.69 -7.27
CA LYS A 28 -5.72 6.04 -6.82
C LYS A 28 -6.27 4.98 -5.86
N ILE A 29 -6.15 3.69 -6.18
CA ILE A 29 -6.59 2.58 -5.31
C ILE A 29 -5.85 2.64 -3.97
N GLY A 30 -4.54 2.89 -3.97
CA GLY A 30 -3.74 3.06 -2.76
C GLY A 30 -4.17 4.26 -1.92
N ASP A 31 -4.54 5.38 -2.56
CA ASP A 31 -5.04 6.58 -1.90
C ASP A 31 -6.44 6.37 -1.31
N TYR A 32 -7.34 5.67 -2.02
CA TYR A 32 -8.63 5.23 -1.48
C TYR A 32 -8.47 4.29 -0.28
N GLN A 33 -7.36 3.57 -0.21
CA GLN A 33 -7.01 2.70 0.91
C GLN A 33 -6.13 3.38 1.96
N ASN A 34 -5.90 4.69 1.92
CA ASN A 34 -5.09 5.33 2.96
C ASN A 34 -5.89 5.46 4.27
N PRO A 35 -5.53 4.76 5.38
CA PRO A 35 -6.31 4.77 6.61
C PRO A 35 -6.43 6.15 7.24
N PHE A 36 -5.53 7.06 6.90
CA PHE A 36 -5.54 8.42 7.43
C PHE A 36 -6.71 9.28 6.91
N HIS A 37 -7.47 8.82 5.91
CA HIS A 37 -8.71 9.49 5.49
C HIS A 37 -9.93 9.16 6.38
N MET A 38 -9.88 8.09 7.18
CA MET A 38 -11.01 7.72 8.05
C MET A 38 -11.19 8.71 9.22
N SER A 39 -12.36 8.72 9.87
CA SER A 39 -12.59 9.57 11.04
C SER A 39 -11.67 9.18 12.21
N ASN A 40 -11.32 10.13 13.08
CA ASN A 40 -10.47 9.84 14.25
C ASN A 40 -11.07 8.77 15.19
N TYR A 41 -12.40 8.71 15.28
CA TYR A 41 -13.09 7.68 16.05
C TYR A 41 -12.81 6.28 15.50
N PHE A 42 -13.04 6.07 14.20
CA PHE A 42 -12.79 4.78 13.55
C PHE A 42 -11.30 4.45 13.52
N PHE A 43 -10.44 5.43 13.28
CA PHE A 43 -8.98 5.25 13.29
C PHE A 43 -8.50 4.75 14.66
N LYS A 44 -8.95 5.38 15.74
CA LYS A 44 -8.61 4.95 17.10
C LYS A 44 -9.20 3.58 17.44
N LYS A 45 -10.37 3.25 16.91
CA LYS A 45 -10.95 1.89 17.07
C LYS A 45 -10.10 0.83 16.38
N SER A 46 -9.66 1.10 15.15
CA SER A 46 -8.90 0.14 14.31
C SER A 46 -7.44 0.00 14.71
N PHE A 47 -6.80 1.07 15.19
CA PHE A 47 -5.36 1.08 15.46
C PHE A 47 -5.01 1.33 16.95
N ARG A 48 -5.99 1.60 17.82
CA ARG A 48 -5.84 2.06 19.23
C ARG A 48 -5.12 3.39 19.45
N PHE A 49 -4.46 3.91 18.44
CA PHE A 49 -3.79 5.22 18.42
C PHE A 49 -4.58 6.24 17.62
N ASN A 50 -4.36 7.53 17.88
CA ASN A 50 -4.80 8.57 16.96
C ASN A 50 -3.79 8.73 15.81
N LYS A 51 -4.18 9.45 14.76
CA LYS A 51 -3.35 9.63 13.55
C LYS A 51 -1.97 10.20 13.86
N ASN A 52 -1.88 11.20 14.74
CA ASN A 52 -0.62 11.87 15.07
C ASN A 52 0.36 10.91 15.77
N MET A 53 -0.12 10.19 16.78
CA MET A 53 0.67 9.16 17.46
C MET A 53 1.11 8.05 16.51
N THR A 54 0.25 7.65 15.56
CA THR A 54 0.64 6.67 14.54
C THR A 54 1.75 7.19 13.62
N VAL A 55 1.73 8.47 13.24
CA VAL A 55 2.83 9.09 12.48
C VAL A 55 4.13 9.10 13.29
N GLU A 56 4.07 9.45 14.57
CA GLU A 56 5.24 9.41 15.46
C GLU A 56 5.82 7.99 15.56
N ILE A 57 4.96 6.99 15.73
CA ILE A 57 5.38 5.57 15.76
C ILE A 57 6.03 5.18 14.43
N ILE A 58 5.46 5.58 13.28
CA ILE A 58 6.05 5.31 11.96
C ILE A 58 7.44 5.92 11.86
N ASN A 59 7.60 7.18 12.24
CA ASN A 59 8.88 7.88 12.18
C ASN A 59 9.91 7.28 13.14
N MET A 60 9.47 6.81 14.31
CA MET A 60 10.34 6.18 15.31
C MET A 60 10.81 4.79 14.87
N ILE A 61 9.94 3.98 14.26
CA ILE A 61 10.25 2.58 13.91
C ILE A 61 10.92 2.45 12.54
N SER A 62 10.57 3.31 11.59
CA SER A 62 11.07 3.28 10.20
C SER A 62 12.61 3.14 10.09
N PRO A 63 13.43 3.87 10.86
CA PRO A 63 14.90 3.75 10.82
C PRO A 63 15.43 2.34 11.15
N PHE A 64 14.70 1.59 11.97
CA PHE A 64 15.10 0.26 12.43
C PHE A 64 14.58 -0.87 11.54
N MET A 65 13.69 -0.57 10.59
CA MET A 65 13.18 -1.59 9.67
C MET A 65 14.21 -1.87 8.57
N LYS A 66 14.61 -3.14 8.44
CA LYS A 66 15.49 -3.58 7.35
C LYS A 66 14.88 -3.22 6.00
N GLN A 67 15.59 -2.40 5.24
CA GLN A 67 15.27 -2.11 3.85
C GLN A 67 15.73 -3.30 3.00
N GLY A 68 14.83 -4.25 2.74
CA GLY A 68 15.11 -5.32 1.79
C GLY A 68 15.23 -4.80 0.34
N VAL A 69 15.97 -5.53 -0.49
CA VAL A 69 15.88 -5.39 -1.95
C VAL A 69 14.54 -5.99 -2.37
N TYR A 70 13.61 -5.15 -2.80
CA TYR A 70 12.26 -5.59 -3.14
C TYR A 70 12.00 -5.33 -4.63
N ASN A 71 11.74 -6.39 -5.40
CA ASN A 71 11.43 -6.32 -6.83
C ASN A 71 10.06 -5.71 -7.17
N ASN A 72 9.33 -5.18 -6.18
CA ASN A 72 7.98 -4.65 -6.36
C ASN A 72 7.96 -3.13 -6.50
N LYS A 73 7.18 -2.65 -7.48
CA LYS A 73 6.91 -1.24 -7.87
C LYS A 73 6.36 -0.32 -6.75
N ILE A 74 6.08 -0.82 -5.55
CA ILE A 74 5.59 -0.03 -4.41
C ILE A 74 6.78 0.68 -3.74
N SER A 75 6.63 1.97 -3.42
CA SER A 75 7.68 2.77 -2.77
C SER A 75 8.08 2.18 -1.41
N LYS A 76 9.34 2.38 -1.03
CA LYS A 76 9.90 1.82 0.22
C LYS A 76 9.16 2.35 1.44
N GLU A 77 8.88 3.65 1.47
CA GLU A 77 8.17 4.34 2.54
C GLU A 77 6.76 3.78 2.73
N LEU A 78 6.03 3.55 1.64
CA LEU A 78 4.67 3.01 1.70
C LEU A 78 4.67 1.57 2.25
N LYS A 79 5.68 0.75 1.93
CA LYS A 79 5.81 -0.59 2.50
C LYS A 79 6.06 -0.57 4.00
N VAL A 80 6.97 0.28 4.48
CA VAL A 80 7.27 0.42 5.91
C VAL A 80 6.04 0.89 6.65
N LYS A 81 5.39 1.95 6.15
CA LYS A 81 4.13 2.47 6.69
C LYS A 81 3.07 1.37 6.78
N ASN A 82 2.84 0.62 5.71
CA ASN A 82 1.81 -0.44 5.68
C ASN A 82 2.12 -1.59 6.65
N LYS A 83 3.39 -1.99 6.80
CA LYS A 83 3.79 -3.00 7.79
C LYS A 83 3.49 -2.55 9.22
N ILE A 84 3.81 -1.29 9.53
CA ILE A 84 3.55 -0.72 10.85
C ILE A 84 2.03 -0.62 11.10
N LEU A 85 1.26 -0.13 10.14
CA LEU A 85 -0.21 -0.04 10.25
C LEU A 85 -0.84 -1.43 10.40
N ALA A 86 -0.37 -2.43 9.66
CA ALA A 86 -0.80 -3.81 9.79
C ALA A 86 -0.52 -4.35 11.21
N ALA A 87 0.70 -4.14 11.74
CA ALA A 87 1.05 -4.55 13.09
C ALA A 87 0.16 -3.87 14.14
N LEU A 88 -0.06 -2.55 14.02
CA LEU A 88 -0.93 -1.80 14.92
C LEU A 88 -2.37 -2.32 14.88
N SER A 89 -2.90 -2.61 13.68
CA SER A 89 -4.25 -3.18 13.53
C SER A 89 -4.35 -4.58 14.15
N PHE A 90 -3.31 -5.40 14.05
CA PHE A 90 -3.26 -6.72 14.67
C PHE A 90 -3.22 -6.62 16.20
N PHE A 91 -2.38 -5.74 16.76
CA PHE A 91 -2.34 -5.52 18.21
C PHE A 91 -3.63 -4.93 18.76
N ALA A 92 -4.36 -4.15 17.95
CA ALA A 92 -5.63 -3.56 18.33
C ALA A 92 -6.78 -4.57 18.48
N THR A 93 -6.79 -5.61 17.65
CA THR A 93 -7.88 -6.59 17.54
C THR A 93 -7.52 -7.98 18.08
N GLY A 94 -6.23 -8.30 18.22
CA GLY A 94 -5.75 -9.59 18.72
C GLY A 94 -5.95 -10.76 17.75
N SER A 95 -6.40 -10.49 16.51
CA SER A 95 -6.67 -11.53 15.52
C SER A 95 -6.33 -11.06 14.11
N THR A 96 -5.63 -11.93 13.38
CA THR A 96 -5.33 -11.72 11.95
C THR A 96 -6.58 -11.90 11.09
N GLN A 97 -7.50 -12.80 11.47
CA GLN A 97 -8.67 -13.16 10.66
C GLN A 97 -9.80 -12.14 10.76
N THR A 98 -10.02 -11.55 11.94
CA THR A 98 -11.07 -10.53 12.12
C THR A 98 -10.74 -9.24 11.37
N ASN A 99 -9.45 -8.98 11.11
CA ASN A 99 -9.00 -7.83 10.32
C ASN A 99 -9.20 -8.00 8.81
N LEU A 100 -9.38 -9.22 8.28
CA LEU A 100 -9.49 -9.46 6.83
C LEU A 100 -10.90 -9.16 6.29
N GLY A 101 -11.94 -9.26 7.12
CA GLY A 101 -13.32 -8.93 6.74
C GLY A 101 -13.61 -7.42 6.68
N ASP A 102 -12.96 -6.62 7.55
CA ASP A 102 -13.24 -5.19 7.72
C ASP A 102 -12.15 -4.24 7.16
N ASN A 103 -10.91 -4.71 6.89
CA ASN A 103 -9.84 -3.84 6.36
C ASN A 103 -9.59 -4.06 4.87
N PHE A 104 -10.53 -3.64 4.01
CA PHE A 104 -10.17 -3.27 2.64
C PHE A 104 -9.06 -2.22 2.63
N VAL A 105 -8.97 -1.37 3.66
CA VAL A 105 -8.05 -0.23 3.78
C VAL A 105 -6.56 -0.64 3.90
N LEU A 106 -6.22 -1.85 4.33
CA LEU A 106 -4.80 -2.22 4.49
C LEU A 106 -4.27 -3.11 3.36
N GLY A 107 -5.12 -3.52 2.41
CA GLY A 107 -4.73 -4.40 1.31
C GLY A 107 -4.06 -5.70 1.76
N LEU A 108 -4.42 -6.22 2.93
CA LEU A 108 -3.83 -7.43 3.51
C LEU A 108 -4.59 -8.66 3.01
N SER A 109 -3.85 -9.66 2.54
CA SER A 109 -4.38 -10.99 2.20
C SER A 109 -3.60 -12.06 2.95
N GLN A 110 -4.29 -13.01 3.58
CA GLN A 110 -3.66 -14.19 4.15
C GLN A 110 -3.69 -15.33 3.13
N ALA A 111 -2.53 -15.91 2.82
CA ALA A 111 -2.46 -17.19 2.11
C ALA A 111 -2.65 -18.31 3.14
N PHE A 112 -3.69 -19.12 2.99
CA PHE A 112 -3.82 -20.37 3.73
C PHE A 112 -2.92 -21.41 3.07
N ASN A 113 -1.83 -21.77 3.74
CA ASN A 113 -1.05 -22.95 3.36
C ASN A 113 -1.61 -24.13 4.17
N TYR A 114 -2.17 -25.12 3.46
CA TYR A 114 -2.43 -26.46 3.97
C TYR A 114 -1.17 -27.32 3.82
#